data_AF-R9KTJ6-F1
#
_entry.id   AF-R9KTJ6-F1
#
_cell.length_a   1.000
_cell.length_b   1.000
_cell.length_c   1.000
_cell.angle_alpha   90.00
_cell.angle_beta   90.00
_cell.angle_gamma   90.00
#
_symmetry.space_group_name_H-M   'P 1'
#
loop_
_entity.id
_entity.type
_entity.pdbx_description
1 polymer ?
#
loop_
_entity_poly.entity_id
_entity_poly.type
_entity_poly.pdbx_seq_one_letter_code
_entity_poly.pdbx_strand_id
1 'polypeptide(L)' 'MELRTERKLSQKALAEQLQLAGYEFSDLTVLRIEKGTRFVPDYEVVALAEFFHVSCEYLLGVQDKK' A
#
# COMPACT_ATOMS: atom_id res chain seq x y z
N MET A 1 -7.62 -2.96 2.00
CA MET A 1 -8.43 -1.78 2.37
C MET A 1 -8.29 -1.43 3.86
N GLU A 2 -8.21 -2.42 4.75
CA GLU A 2 -8.27 -2.22 6.21
C GLU A 2 -7.21 -1.24 6.75
N LEU A 3 -5.93 -1.42 6.41
CA LEU A 3 -4.82 -0.58 6.91
C LEU A 3 -4.98 0.93 6.64
N ARG A 4 -5.43 1.31 5.42
CA ARG A 4 -5.62 2.74 5.08
C ARG A 4 -6.79 3.33 5.86
N THR A 5 -7.89 2.61 5.96
CA THR A 5 -9.11 3.06 6.65
C THR A 5 -8.93 3.12 8.17
N GLU A 6 -8.16 2.19 8.76
CA GLU A 6 -7.80 2.20 10.18
C GLU A 6 -7.02 3.48 10.56
N ARG A 7 -6.15 3.93 9.65
CA ARG A 7 -5.42 5.20 9.80
C ARG A 7 -6.22 6.44 9.38
N LYS A 8 -7.50 6.29 9.01
CA LYS A 8 -8.41 7.37 8.56
C LYS A 8 -7.87 8.18 7.37
N LEU A 9 -7.07 7.57 6.51
CA LEU A 9 -6.50 8.23 5.34
C LEU A 9 -7.45 8.11 4.14
N SER A 10 -7.62 9.18 3.38
CA SER A 10 -8.17 9.08 2.02
C SER A 10 -7.12 8.48 1.07
N GLN A 11 -7.55 8.02 -0.12
CA GLN A 11 -6.61 7.51 -1.14
C GLN A 11 -5.60 8.58 -1.56
N LYS A 12 -6.08 9.83 -1.73
CA LYS A 12 -5.25 10.99 -2.00
C LYS A 12 -4.26 11.27 -0.88
N ALA A 13 -4.70 11.27 0.38
CA ALA A 13 -3.82 11.50 1.52
C ALA A 13 -2.71 10.43 1.61
N LEU A 14 -3.03 9.15 1.36
CA LEU A 14 -2.00 8.10 1.31
C LEU A 14 -1.00 8.35 0.18
N ALA A 15 -1.49 8.70 -1.02
CA ALA A 15 -0.61 8.98 -2.16
C ALA A 15 0.33 10.16 -1.87
N GLU A 16 -0.17 11.25 -1.28
CA GLU A 16 0.64 12.41 -0.90
C GLU A 16 1.72 12.05 0.13
N GLN A 17 1.41 11.21 1.12
CA GLN A 17 2.39 10.75 2.11
C GLN A 17 3.48 9.88 1.47
N LEU A 18 3.11 8.98 0.56
CA LEU A 18 4.06 8.13 -0.16
C LEU A 18 4.94 8.96 -1.11
N GLN A 19 4.38 9.99 -1.76
CA GLN A 19 5.14 10.95 -2.56
C GLN A 19 6.17 11.72 -1.74
N LEU A 20 5.81 12.17 -0.53
CA LEU A 20 6.75 12.82 0.38
C LEU A 20 7.87 11.88 0.84
N ALA A 21 7.63 10.58 0.85
CA ALA A 21 8.63 9.55 1.12
C ALA A 21 9.47 9.17 -0.12
N GLY A 22 9.23 9.80 -1.28
CA GLY A 22 9.99 9.56 -2.51
C GLY A 22 9.41 8.50 -3.44
N TYR A 23 8.19 8.01 -3.17
CA TYR A 23 7.52 7.00 -3.99
C TYR A 23 6.48 7.63 -4.92
N GLU A 24 6.48 7.24 -6.19
CA GLU A 24 5.48 7.73 -7.15
C GLU A 24 4.12 7.04 -6.96
N PHE A 25 3.24 7.65 -6.19
CA PHE A 25 1.85 7.24 -6.04
C PHE A 25 0.89 8.35 -6.46
N SER A 26 -0.25 7.95 -7.05
CA SER A 26 -1.43 8.80 -7.20
C SER A 26 -2.62 8.19 -6.47
N ASP A 27 -3.65 8.99 -6.21
CA ASP A 27 -4.92 8.51 -5.65
C ASP A 27 -5.53 7.39 -6.50
N LEU A 28 -5.46 7.49 -7.83
CA LEU A 28 -5.87 6.43 -8.77
C LEU A 28 -5.01 5.17 -8.65
N THR A 29 -3.71 5.33 -8.39
CA THR A 29 -2.79 4.20 -8.16
C THR A 29 -3.23 3.43 -6.93
N VAL A 30 -3.42 4.13 -5.80
CA VAL A 30 -3.94 3.55 -4.55
C VAL A 30 -5.30 2.87 -4.78
N LEU A 31 -6.24 3.53 -5.47
CA LEU A 31 -7.56 2.97 -5.77
C LEU A 31 -7.47 1.64 -6.52
N ARG A 32 -6.62 1.55 -7.56
CA ARG A 32 -6.47 0.34 -8.37
C ARG A 32 -5.79 -0.79 -7.60
N ILE A 33 -4.82 -0.47 -6.75
CA ILE A 33 -4.22 -1.45 -5.81
C ILE A 33 -5.31 -2.01 -4.90
N GLU A 34 -6.11 -1.14 -4.28
CA GLU A 34 -7.17 -1.58 -3.35
C GLU A 34 -8.27 -2.40 -4.01
N LYS A 35 -8.55 -2.16 -5.30
CA LYS A 35 -9.50 -2.94 -6.09
C LYS A 35 -8.89 -4.21 -6.70
N GLY A 36 -7.57 -4.40 -6.61
CA GLY A 36 -6.87 -5.49 -7.28
C GLY A 36 -6.91 -5.41 -8.81
N THR A 37 -7.13 -4.22 -9.38
CA THR A 37 -7.25 -4.02 -10.84
C THR A 37 -5.95 -3.63 -11.52
N ARG A 38 -4.83 -3.69 -10.79
CA ARG A 38 -3.49 -3.51 -11.34
C ARG A 38 -2.48 -4.46 -10.68
N PHE A 39 -1.39 -4.70 -11.39
CA PHE A 39 -0.18 -5.29 -10.82
C PHE A 39 0.55 -4.28 -9.93
N VAL A 40 1.00 -4.74 -8.75
CA VAL A 40 1.77 -3.96 -7.77
C VAL A 40 3.23 -4.42 -7.82
N PRO A 41 4.17 -3.60 -8.32
CA PRO A 41 5.60 -3.87 -8.29
C PRO A 41 6.14 -4.10 -6.88
N ASP A 42 7.23 -4.83 -6.79
CA ASP A 42 7.96 -5.12 -5.55
C ASP A 42 8.34 -3.86 -4.76
N TYR A 43 8.87 -2.82 -5.41
CA TYR A 43 9.23 -1.57 -4.75
C TYR A 43 8.01 -0.84 -4.15
N GLU A 44 6.83 -0.94 -4.76
CA GLU A 44 5.60 -0.38 -4.20
C GLU A 44 5.09 -1.21 -3.01
N VAL A 45 5.26 -2.54 -3.04
CA VAL A 45 4.97 -3.41 -1.90
C VAL A 45 5.85 -3.02 -0.72
N VAL A 46 7.15 -2.81 -0.95
CA VAL A 46 8.10 -2.33 0.07
C VAL A 46 7.67 -0.96 0.61
N ALA A 47 7.35 -0.01 -0.26
CA ALA A 47 6.89 1.32 0.15
C ALA A 47 5.66 1.28 1.05
N LEU A 48 4.67 0.45 0.67
CA LEU A 48 3.44 0.26 1.45
C LEU A 48 3.73 -0.45 2.79
N ALA A 49 4.60 -1.46 2.79
CA ALA A 49 4.99 -2.19 3.99
C ALA A 49 5.67 -1.26 5.01
N GLU A 50 6.64 -0.46 4.53
CA GLU A 50 7.35 0.55 5.33
C GLU A 50 6.39 1.58 5.89
N PHE A 51 5.51 2.15 5.06
CA PHE A 51 4.55 3.16 5.47
C PHE A 51 3.57 2.63 6.52
N PHE A 52 3.03 1.43 6.32
CA PHE A 52 2.06 0.82 7.24
C PHE A 52 2.71 0.11 8.43
N HIS A 53 4.04 0.03 8.48
CA HIS A 53 4.79 -0.70 9.51
C HIS A 53 4.34 -2.17 9.62
N VAL A 54 4.16 -2.82 8.47
CA VAL A 54 3.83 -4.24 8.34
C VAL A 54 4.89 -4.93 7.50
N SER A 55 4.92 -6.26 7.50
CA SER A 55 5.84 -7.01 6.63
C SER A 55 5.31 -7.09 5.19
N CYS A 56 6.20 -7.36 4.23
CA CYS A 56 5.78 -7.59 2.85
C CYS A 56 4.92 -8.85 2.74
N GLU A 57 5.23 -9.89 3.49
CA GLU A 57 4.49 -11.15 3.58
C GLU A 57 3.04 -10.92 4.00
N TYR A 58 2.81 -10.01 4.96
CA TYR A 58 1.46 -9.61 5.38
C TYR A 58 0.67 -9.01 4.21
N LEU A 59 1.26 -8.07 3.45
CA LEU A 59 0.61 -7.47 2.29
C LEU A 59 0.36 -8.47 1.16
N LEU A 60 1.26 -9.44 0.98
CA LEU A 60 1.17 -10.49 -0.02
C LEU A 60 0.25 -11.65 0.39
N GLY A 61 -0.28 -11.64 1.62
CA GLY A 61 -1.13 -12.70 2.15
C GLY A 61 -0.40 -14.04 2.28
N VAL A 62 0.93 -14.03 2.40
CA VAL A 62 1.73 -15.23 2.64
C VAL A 62 1.48 -15.65 4.08
N GLN A 63 0.58 -16.61 4.27
CA GLN A 63 0.44 -17.29 5.56
C GLN A 63 1.57 -18.31 5.70
N ASP A 64 2.28 -18.27 6.82
CA ASP A 64 3.20 -19.34 7.22
C ASP A 64 2.41 -20.66 7.22
N LYS A 65 2.62 -21.48 6.19
CA LYS A 65 2.18 -22.87 6.21
C LYS A 65 3.09 -23.60 7.20
N LYS A 66 2.70 -23.60 8.47
CA LYS A 66 3.16 -24.61 9.43
C LYS A 66 2.49 -25.95 9.14
#